data_AF-A0A0L0FCJ1-F1
#
_entry.id   AF-A0A0L0FCJ1-F1
#
_cell.length_a   1.000
_cell.length_b   1.000
_cell.length_c   1.000
_cell.angle_alpha   90.00
_cell.angle_beta   90.00
_cell.angle_gamma   90.00
#
_symmetry.space_group_name_H-M   'P 1'
#
loop_
_entity.id
_entity.type
_entity.pdbx_description
1 polymer ?
#
loop_
_entity_poly.entity_id
_entity_poly.type
_entity_poly.pdbx_seq_one_letter_code
_entity_poly.pdbx_strand_id
1 'polypeptide(L)'
;FNDKVQHLRIFRTDDGQYYLWKISFPSLNKLLAYYHTNSVSQSVSDLRLTEPLVSDAKPEPMSSAGAPTNVVATPQAAGSADGKSLR
;
A
#
# COMPACT_ATOMS: atom_id res chain seq x y z
N PHE A 1 29.37 17.37 6.05
CA PHE A 1 28.23 16.63 6.62
C PHE A 1 27.58 15.65 5.62
N ASN A 2 28.09 15.50 4.38
CA ASN A 2 27.32 14.94 3.27
C ASN A 2 27.13 13.41 3.20
N ASP A 3 27.78 12.62 4.05
CA ASP A 3 27.71 11.15 3.95
C ASP A 3 27.41 10.47 5.29
N LYS A 4 26.84 11.22 6.24
CA LYS A 4 26.51 10.69 7.57
C LYS A 4 25.03 10.37 7.64
N VAL A 5 24.73 9.10 7.91
CA VAL A 5 23.37 8.66 8.23
C VAL A 5 22.91 9.32 9.52
N GLN A 6 21.72 9.93 9.47
CA GLN A 6 21.08 10.49 10.65
C GLN A 6 19.86 9.64 11.03
N HIS A 7 19.84 9.15 12.26
CA HIS A 7 18.70 8.43 12.80
C HIS A 7 17.83 9.42 13.58
N LEU A 8 16.61 9.65 13.09
CA LEU A 8 15.61 10.48 13.74
C LEU A 8 14.60 9.58 14.46
N ARG A 9 14.40 9.81 15.76
CA ARG A 9 13.36 9.12 16.52
C ARG A 9 12.05 9.87 16.38
N ILE A 10 11.04 9.17 15.89
CA ILE A 10 9.67 9.66 15.87
C ILE A 10 9.01 9.22 17.17
N PHE A 11 8.34 10.16 17.82
CA PHE A 11 7.65 9.93 19.08
C PHE A 11 6.15 9.84 18.84
N ARG A 12 5.44 9.19 19.77
CA ARG A 12 3.98 9.06 19.76
C ARG A 12 3.42 9.53 21.10
N THR A 13 2.39 10.38 21.06
CA THR A 13 1.66 10.82 22.25
C THR A 13 0.59 9.81 22.65
N ASP A 14 0.06 9.95 23.86
CA ASP A 14 -1.04 9.12 24.37
C ASP A 14 -2.30 9.24 23.50
N ASP A 15 -2.58 10.45 23.01
CA ASP A 15 -3.65 10.76 22.04
C ASP A 15 -3.41 10.17 20.63
N GLY A 16 -2.34 9.41 20.44
CA GLY A 16 -2.03 8.72 19.18
C GLY A 16 -1.41 9.59 18.10
N GLN A 17 -1.02 10.83 18.40
CA GLN A 17 -0.34 11.72 17.44
C GLN A 17 1.14 11.37 17.32
N TYR A 18 1.72 11.56 16.14
CA TYR A 18 3.13 11.37 15.86
C TYR A 18 3.84 12.71 15.81
N TYR A 19 4.99 12.84 16.47
CA TYR A 19 5.75 14.08 16.42
C TYR A 19 7.24 13.84 16.22
N LEU A 20 7.84 14.79 15.51
CA LEU A 20 9.28 14.95 15.39
C LEU A 20 9.60 16.38 15.81
N TRP A 21 10.56 16.54 16.71
CA TRP A 21 10.89 17.82 17.34
C TRP A 21 9.70 18.50 18.04
N LYS A 22 9.07 19.50 17.40
CA LYS A 22 8.04 20.37 17.98
C LYS A 22 6.68 20.29 17.29
N ILE A 23 6.54 19.47 16.24
CA ILE A 23 5.33 19.44 15.39
C ILE A 23 4.70 18.06 15.45
N SER A 24 3.38 18.04 15.70
CA SER A 24 2.57 16.82 15.81
C SER A 24 1.68 16.61 14.60
N PHE A 25 1.48 15.35 14.23
CA PHE A 25 0.73 14.91 13.07
C PHE A 25 -0.18 13.71 13.41
N PRO A 26 -1.37 13.62 12.79
CA PRO A 26 -2.31 12.53 13.05
C PRO A 26 -1.88 11.19 12.43
N SER A 27 -0.90 11.20 11.52
CA SER A 27 -0.35 9.98 10.94
C SER A 27 1.10 10.18 10.51
N LEU A 28 1.84 9.08 10.47
CA LEU A 28 3.22 9.08 9.99
C LEU A 28 3.32 9.60 8.55
N ASN A 29 2.37 9.24 7.68
CA ASN A 29 2.34 9.72 6.30
C ASN A 29 2.21 11.25 6.21
N LYS A 30 1.42 11.87 7.10
CA LYS A 30 1.30 13.33 7.16
C LYS A 30 2.57 14.00 7.68
N LEU A 31 3.25 13.38 8.65
CA LEU A 31 4.56 13.81 9.12
C LEU A 31 5.59 13.80 7.98
N LEU A 32 5.68 12.69 7.25
CA LEU A 32 6.62 12.56 6.13
C LEU A 32 6.32 13.58 5.04
N ALA A 33 5.05 13.73 4.64
CA ALA A 33 4.61 14.72 3.65
C ALA A 33 5.05 16.15 4.01
N TYR A 34 4.97 16.54 5.29
CA TYR A 34 5.42 17.85 5.75
C TYR A 34 6.95 18.02 5.58
N TYR A 35 7.73 17.01 5.94
CA TYR A 35 9.19 17.06 5.88
C TYR A 35 9.80 16.81 4.48
N HIS A 36 8.96 16.50 3.48
CA HIS A 36 9.37 16.60 2.08
C HIS A 36 9.56 18.05 1.64
N THR A 37 8.83 19.00 2.24
CA THR A 37 8.92 20.43 1.91
C THR A 37 9.61 21.26 2.97
N ASN A 38 9.68 20.77 4.20
CA ASN A 38 10.29 21.44 5.35
C ASN A 38 11.53 20.68 5.84
N SER A 39 12.47 21.39 6.46
CA SER A 39 13.67 20.75 6.99
C SER A 39 13.36 19.84 8.18
N VAL A 40 13.96 18.64 8.18
CA VAL A 40 13.96 17.72 9.32
C VAL A 40 15.00 18.06 10.37
N SER A 41 15.91 19.02 10.13
CA SER A 41 16.94 19.42 11.09
C SER A 41 16.57 20.73 11.80
N GLN A 42 16.90 20.83 13.09
CA GLN A 42 16.78 22.08 13.85
C GLN A 42 17.90 23.08 13.55
N SER A 43 19.04 22.59 13.04
CA SER A 43 20.25 23.42 12.83
C SER A 43 20.55 23.68 11.35
N VAL A 44 20.04 22.83 10.46
CA VAL A 44 20.26 22.93 9.02
C VAL A 44 18.91 23.24 8.36
N SER A 45 18.82 24.34 7.62
CA SER A 45 17.58 24.81 7.01
C SER A 45 17.16 24.05 5.75
N ASP A 46 18.07 23.31 5.11
CA ASP A 46 17.82 22.67 3.80
C ASP A 46 17.87 21.12 3.84
N LEU A 47 17.80 20.51 5.02
CA LEU A 47 17.83 19.05 5.15
C LEU A 47 16.42 18.47 5.05
N ARG A 48 15.97 18.12 3.85
CA ARG A 48 14.60 17.62 3.58
C ARG A 48 14.57 16.12 3.31
N LEU A 49 13.42 15.48 3.58
CA LEU A 49 13.22 14.08 3.20
C LEU A 49 13.06 13.98 1.68
N THR A 50 13.88 13.13 1.08
CA THR A 50 13.81 12.77 -0.33
C THR A 50 12.98 11.50 -0.51
N GLU A 51 12.78 11.07 -1.76
CA GLU A 51 12.01 9.86 -2.05
C GLU A 51 12.46 8.67 -1.19
N PRO A 52 11.51 7.86 -0.71
CA PRO A 52 11.85 6.68 0.06
C PRO A 52 12.72 5.78 -0.81
N LEU A 53 13.84 5.32 -0.26
CA LEU A 53 14.62 4.28 -0.89
C LEU A 53 13.69 3.07 -0.99
N VAL A 54 13.21 2.78 -2.19
CA VAL A 54 12.43 1.58 -2.45
C VAL A 54 13.39 0.45 -2.16
N SER A 55 13.22 -0.20 -1.01
CA SER A 55 13.90 -1.46 -0.74
C SER A 55 13.66 -2.32 -1.97
N ASP A 56 14.70 -2.92 -2.53
CA ASP A 56 14.69 -3.79 -3.72
C ASP A 56 13.88 -5.09 -3.48
N ALA A 57 12.76 -5.00 -2.76
CA ALA A 57 11.67 -5.95 -2.80
C ALA A 57 11.02 -5.83 -4.17
N LYS A 58 11.70 -6.43 -5.15
CA LYS A 58 11.16 -6.92 -6.41
C LYS A 58 9.66 -7.17 -6.26
N PRO A 59 8.80 -6.48 -7.03
CA PRO A 59 7.39 -6.82 -7.08
C PRO A 59 7.33 -8.23 -7.66
N GLU A 60 7.28 -9.25 -6.80
CA GLU A 60 6.83 -10.56 -7.24
C GLU A 60 5.44 -10.33 -7.83
N PRO A 61 5.22 -10.71 -9.11
CA PRO A 61 3.91 -10.54 -9.71
C PRO A 61 2.94 -11.26 -8.78
N MET A 62 1.94 -10.54 -8.27
CA MET A 62 0.85 -11.12 -7.52
C MET A 62 0.23 -12.21 -8.39
N SER A 63 0.69 -13.44 -8.20
CA SER A 63 0.09 -14.65 -8.74
C SER A 63 -1.16 -14.89 -7.91
N SER A 64 -2.21 -14.12 -8.17
CA SER A 64 -3.53 -14.31 -7.54
C SER A 64 -4.64 -13.82 -8.46
N ALA A 65 -4.82 -14.52 -9.58
CA ALA A 65 -6.10 -14.57 -10.26
C ALA A 65 -6.54 -16.05 -10.33
N GLY A 66 -7.26 -16.50 -9.31
CA GLY A 66 -8.03 -17.74 -9.40
C GLY A 66 -8.13 -18.54 -8.12
N ALA A 67 -9.03 -18.15 -7.21
CA ALA A 67 -9.68 -19.07 -6.29
C ALA A 67 -11.02 -18.45 -5.80
N PRO A 68 -11.97 -19.24 -5.29
CA PRO A 68 -13.03 -19.89 -6.07
C PRO A 68 -14.43 -19.44 -5.60
N THR A 69 -15.48 -20.09 -6.12
CA THR A 69 -16.84 -20.23 -5.53
C THR A 69 -17.94 -19.52 -6.32
N ASN A 70 -18.70 -20.30 -7.11
CA ASN A 70 -20.07 -20.58 -6.66
C ASN A 70 -20.54 -21.95 -7.16
N VAL A 71 -20.86 -22.81 -6.20
CA VAL A 71 -21.56 -24.09 -6.39
C VAL A 71 -23.06 -23.81 -6.38
N VAL A 72 -23.76 -24.10 -7.47
CA VAL A 72 -25.17 -24.44 -7.40
C VAL A 72 -25.41 -25.66 -8.28
N ALA A 73 -25.95 -26.70 -7.65
CA ALA A 73 -26.20 -28.01 -8.21
C ALA A 73 -27.42 -28.01 -9.16
N THR A 74 -27.23 -28.70 -10.29
CA THR A 74 -28.09 -29.61 -11.11
C THR A 74 -29.49 -29.94 -10.55
N PRO A 75 -30.54 -30.33 -11.35
CA PRO A 75 -30.39 -31.18 -12.56
C PRO A 75 -31.43 -31.10 -13.73
N GLN A 76 -31.12 -31.85 -14.80
CA GLN A 76 -32.00 -32.75 -15.60
C GLN A 76 -32.80 -32.29 -16.85
N ALA A 77 -32.59 -33.08 -17.94
CA ALA A 77 -33.46 -33.44 -19.08
C ALA A 77 -33.88 -32.33 -20.08
N ALA A 78 -33.98 -32.51 -21.41
CA ALA A 78 -33.98 -33.65 -22.33
C ALA A 78 -33.40 -33.16 -23.69
N GLY A 79 -32.71 -33.97 -24.49
CA GLY A 79 -33.37 -34.84 -25.47
C GLY A 79 -33.28 -34.23 -26.87
N SER A 80 -32.55 -34.90 -27.76
CA SER A 80 -32.17 -34.53 -29.14
C SER A 80 -33.24 -33.92 -30.04
N ALA A 81 -32.80 -33.00 -30.90
CA ALA A 81 -33.52 -32.47 -32.04
C ALA A 81 -33.77 -33.53 -33.14
N ASP A 82 -35.00 -33.47 -33.66
CA ASP A 82 -35.46 -33.65 -35.04
C ASP A 82 -34.76 -34.65 -35.99
N GLY A 83 -35.56 -35.60 -36.49
CA GLY A 83 -35.18 -36.36 -37.68
C GLY A 83 -36.12 -37.47 -38.11
N LYS A 84 -37.43 -37.21 -38.35
CA LYS A 84 -38.21 -37.95 -39.38
C LYS A 84 -39.58 -37.30 -39.65
N SER A 85 -39.69 -36.57 -40.76
CA SER A 85 -40.97 -36.35 -41.43
C SER A 85 -41.00 -37.21 -42.70
N LEU A 86 -41.82 -38.26 -42.68
CA LEU A 86 -42.26 -39.01 -43.86
C LEU A 86 -43.79 -38.92 -43.88
N ARG A 87 -44.31 -38.24 -44.90
CA ARG A 87 -45.56 -38.45 -45.66
C ARG A 87 -46.28 -37.15 -45.97
#